data_AF-A0AA96TI43-F1
#
_entry.id   AF-A0AA96TI43-F1
#
_cell.length_a   1.000
_cell.length_b   1.000
_cell.length_c   1.000
_cell.angle_alpha   90.00
_cell.angle_beta   90.00
_cell.angle_gamma   90.00
#
_symmetry.space_group_name_H-M   'P 1'
#
loop_
_entity.id
_entity.type
_entity.pdbx_description
1 polymer ?
#
loop_
_entity_poly.entity_id
_entity_poly.type
_entity_poly.pdbx_seq_one_letter_code
_entity_poly.pdbx_strand_id
1 'polypeptide(L)'
;MFTPDPIQRPVGPPASTTPVRDYLATPKPGVDKSYVVLPRSLVESMPLPWQQHMAHLLAELHHHAAHLNWPVYRVVPSKVEKLVDLDEEQLAEVGAIMEIDSDGELVYRERNGGRIPNPESRNVMVSCTDPIPASYANANQNTPPRGFPAPYPNSAPIPVQAPLQAPQW
;
A
#
# COMPACT_ATOMS: atom_id res chain seq x y z
N MET A 1 -47.65 19.33 21.58
CA MET A 1 -46.27 19.83 21.40
C MET A 1 -45.40 18.64 21.07
N PHE A 2 -44.89 18.54 19.84
CA PHE A 2 -43.92 17.52 19.45
C PHE A 2 -42.52 18.07 19.72
N THR A 3 -41.82 17.51 20.70
CA THR A 3 -40.38 17.71 20.88
C THR A 3 -39.68 16.75 19.91
N PRO A 4 -38.96 17.23 18.88
CA PRO A 4 -38.19 16.33 18.03
C PRO A 4 -37.06 15.73 18.87
N ASP A 5 -36.97 14.39 18.90
CA ASP A 5 -35.86 13.67 19.50
C ASP A 5 -34.52 14.19 18.94
N PRO A 6 -33.50 14.37 19.79
CA PRO A 6 -32.20 14.88 19.35
C PRO A 6 -31.55 13.91 18.36
N ILE A 7 -31.07 14.45 17.24
CA ILE A 7 -30.31 13.73 16.21
C ILE A 7 -29.18 12.94 16.88
N GLN A 8 -29.24 11.61 16.81
CA GLN A 8 -28.18 10.75 17.33
C GLN A 8 -26.87 11.06 16.60
N ARG A 9 -25.87 11.55 17.34
CA ARG A 9 -24.53 11.76 16.79
C ARG A 9 -23.88 10.39 16.53
N PRO A 10 -23.25 10.16 15.37
CA PRO A 10 -22.49 8.95 15.13
C PRO A 10 -21.44 8.76 16.24
N VAL A 11 -21.45 7.62 16.91
CA VAL A 11 -20.47 7.24 17.93
C VAL A 11 -19.22 6.73 17.21
N GLY A 12 -18.41 7.66 16.72
CA GLY A 12 -17.13 7.38 16.09
C GLY A 12 -16.15 8.51 16.35
N PRO A 13 -14.83 8.25 16.32
CA PRO A 13 -13.85 9.31 16.30
C PRO A 13 -14.18 10.32 15.19
N PRO A 14 -13.90 11.63 15.39
CA PRO A 14 -14.21 12.64 14.39
C PRO A 14 -13.62 12.25 13.03
N ALA A 15 -14.37 12.51 11.96
CA ALA A 15 -13.90 12.26 10.60
C ALA A 15 -12.53 12.93 10.42
N SER A 16 -11.53 12.13 10.04
CA SER A 16 -10.16 12.63 9.88
C SER A 16 -10.13 13.76 8.87
N THR A 17 -9.39 14.83 9.19
CA THR A 17 -9.10 15.92 8.26
C THR A 17 -8.01 15.53 7.26
N THR A 18 -7.34 14.40 7.44
CA THR A 18 -6.28 13.86 6.56
C THR A 18 -6.48 12.36 6.28
N PRO A 19 -7.60 11.94 5.69
CA PRO A 19 -7.96 10.52 5.59
C PRO A 19 -6.95 9.69 4.76
N VAL A 20 -6.36 10.27 3.71
CA VAL A 20 -5.32 9.60 2.90
C VAL A 20 -4.05 9.38 3.72
N ARG A 21 -3.63 10.38 4.52
CA ARG A 21 -2.45 10.28 5.37
C ARG A 21 -2.62 9.19 6.41
N ASP A 22 -3.78 9.16 7.06
CA ASP A 22 -4.09 8.18 8.10
C ASP A 22 -4.17 6.78 7.53
N TYR A 23 -4.75 6.63 6.34
CA TYR A 23 -4.77 5.36 5.63
C TYR A 23 -3.35 4.89 5.29
N LEU A 24 -2.43 5.76 4.87
CA LEU A 24 -1.06 5.39 4.50
C LEU A 24 -0.09 5.31 5.69
N ALA A 25 -0.50 5.70 6.90
CA ALA A 25 0.36 5.73 8.08
C ALA A 25 0.78 4.33 8.58
N THR A 26 0.05 3.28 8.22
CA THR A 26 0.37 1.90 8.58
C THR A 26 1.09 1.20 7.43
N PRO A 27 2.12 0.36 7.69
CA PRO A 27 2.80 -0.42 6.66
C PRO A 27 1.81 -1.20 5.78
N LYS A 28 1.89 -0.98 4.46
CA LYS A 28 1.04 -1.61 3.45
C LYS A 28 1.89 -2.03 2.25
N PRO A 29 1.47 -3.06 1.49
CA PRO A 29 2.13 -3.41 0.24
C PRO A 29 2.19 -2.21 -0.71
N GLY A 30 3.37 -1.97 -1.30
CA GLY A 30 3.59 -0.86 -2.23
C GLY A 30 3.62 0.53 -1.60
N VAL A 31 3.62 0.64 -0.27
CA VAL A 31 3.68 1.93 0.44
C VAL A 31 5.00 2.04 1.19
N ASP A 32 5.76 3.07 0.88
CA ASP A 32 6.90 3.54 1.67
C ASP A 32 6.65 5.01 2.08
N LYS A 33 7.55 5.56 2.91
CA LYS A 33 7.52 6.95 3.39
C LYS A 33 7.34 7.99 2.28
N SER A 34 7.90 7.71 1.10
CA SER A 34 7.96 8.68 0.00
C SER A 34 6.95 8.43 -1.10
N TYR A 35 6.52 7.18 -1.31
CA TYR A 35 5.74 6.80 -2.48
C TYR A 35 4.70 5.72 -2.18
N VAL A 36 3.59 5.81 -2.91
CA VAL A 36 2.62 4.74 -3.08
C VAL A 36 2.72 4.23 -4.51
N VAL A 37 3.09 2.97 -4.67
CA VAL A 37 3.21 2.31 -5.96
C VAL A 37 2.02 1.39 -6.14
N LEU A 38 1.28 1.61 -7.23
CA LEU A 38 0.19 0.75 -7.66
C LEU A 38 0.62 0.00 -8.92
N PRO A 39 0.87 -1.32 -8.83
CA PRO A 39 1.23 -2.15 -9.98
C PRO A 39 0.10 -2.13 -11.01
N ARG A 40 0.42 -1.77 -12.25
CA ARG A 40 -0.55 -1.63 -13.34
C ARG A 40 -1.39 -2.89 -13.55
N SER A 41 -0.75 -4.07 -13.53
CA SER A 41 -1.44 -5.35 -13.70
C SER A 41 -2.50 -5.60 -12.62
N LEU A 42 -2.25 -5.19 -11.38
CA LEU A 42 -3.23 -5.29 -10.30
C LEU A 42 -4.38 -4.31 -10.48
N VAL A 43 -4.08 -3.05 -10.83
CA VAL A 43 -5.10 -2.02 -11.06
C VAL A 43 -6.03 -2.39 -12.21
N GLU A 44 -5.48 -2.90 -13.31
CA GLU A 44 -6.24 -3.34 -14.48
C GLU A 44 -7.03 -4.65 -14.23
N SER A 45 -6.66 -5.43 -13.21
CA SER A 45 -7.39 -6.64 -12.81
C SER A 45 -8.55 -6.38 -11.83
N MET A 46 -8.69 -5.14 -11.33
CA MET A 46 -9.77 -4.79 -10.41
C MET A 46 -11.15 -4.92 -11.07
N PRO A 47 -12.24 -5.10 -10.31
CA PRO A 47 -13.60 -5.05 -10.86
C PRO A 47 -13.88 -3.73 -11.60
N LEU A 48 -14.70 -3.79 -12.66
CA LEU A 48 -15.01 -2.63 -13.50
C LEU A 48 -15.47 -1.38 -12.71
N PRO A 49 -16.34 -1.47 -11.69
CA PRO A 49 -16.73 -0.29 -10.91
C PRO A 49 -15.54 0.38 -10.20
N TRP A 50 -14.56 -0.41 -9.75
CA TRP A 50 -13.36 0.11 -9.10
C TRP A 50 -12.42 0.77 -10.11
N GLN A 51 -12.27 0.16 -11.29
CA GLN A 51 -11.51 0.79 -12.38
C GLN A 51 -12.12 2.13 -12.78
N GLN A 52 -13.45 2.23 -12.87
CA GLN A 52 -14.15 3.46 -13.20
C GLN A 52 -13.94 4.56 -12.13
N HIS A 53 -14.09 4.22 -10.85
CA HIS A 53 -13.82 5.16 -9.76
C HIS A 53 -12.36 5.61 -9.74
N MET A 54 -11.41 4.69 -9.91
CA MET A 54 -9.98 5.00 -9.95
C MET A 54 -9.64 5.89 -11.14
N ALA A 55 -10.15 5.60 -12.33
CA ALA A 55 -9.94 6.39 -13.53
C ALA A 55 -10.44 7.84 -13.35
N HIS A 56 -11.60 8.01 -12.71
CA HIS A 56 -12.13 9.33 -12.38
C HIS A 56 -11.21 10.10 -11.41
N LEU A 57 -10.80 9.47 -10.31
CA LEU A 57 -9.90 10.09 -9.33
C LEU A 57 -8.54 10.47 -9.94
N LEU A 58 -7.96 9.61 -10.77
CA LEU A 58 -6.70 9.90 -11.46
C LEU A 58 -6.86 11.04 -12.48
N ALA A 59 -7.99 11.12 -13.18
CA ALA A 59 -8.27 12.23 -14.09
C ALA A 59 -8.34 13.57 -13.35
N GLU A 60 -9.03 13.62 -12.20
CA GLU A 60 -9.06 14.82 -11.36
C GLU A 60 -7.68 15.19 -10.82
N LEU A 61 -6.91 14.20 -10.34
CA LEU A 61 -5.53 14.42 -9.87
C LEU A 61 -4.67 15.04 -10.97
N HIS A 62 -4.67 14.46 -12.18
CA HIS A 62 -3.89 14.98 -13.30
C HIS A 62 -4.36 16.36 -13.73
N HIS A 63 -5.65 16.65 -13.66
CA HIS A 63 -6.17 17.99 -13.95
C HIS A 63 -5.68 19.03 -12.93
N HIS A 64 -5.80 18.74 -11.63
CA HIS A 64 -5.36 19.66 -10.57
C HIS A 64 -3.83 19.85 -10.56
N ALA A 65 -3.07 18.79 -10.82
CA ALA A 65 -1.61 18.80 -10.82
C ALA A 65 -0.99 19.02 -12.20
N ALA A 66 -1.79 19.42 -13.21
CA ALA A 66 -1.34 19.60 -14.60
C ALA A 66 -0.24 20.66 -14.76
N HIS A 67 -0.15 21.60 -13.80
CA HIS A 67 0.82 22.67 -13.78
C HIS A 67 2.24 22.20 -13.37
N LEU A 68 2.37 20.97 -12.86
CA LEU A 68 3.64 20.38 -12.47
C LEU A 68 4.28 19.67 -13.68
N ASN A 69 5.61 19.69 -13.76
CA ASN A 69 6.36 18.88 -14.73
C ASN A 69 6.66 17.51 -14.12
N TRP A 70 5.85 16.51 -14.45
CA TRP A 70 6.00 15.16 -13.91
C TRP A 70 7.17 14.45 -14.60
N PRO A 71 8.21 14.02 -13.86
CA PRO A 71 9.26 13.21 -14.45
C PRO A 71 8.76 11.79 -14.70
N VAL A 72 9.47 11.06 -15.55
CA VAL A 72 9.29 9.61 -15.67
C VAL A 72 10.01 8.94 -14.49
N TYR A 73 9.28 8.26 -13.64
CA TYR A 73 9.85 7.51 -12.52
C TYR A 73 10.22 6.09 -12.94
N ARG A 74 11.45 5.69 -12.67
CA ARG A 74 11.88 4.28 -12.74
C ARG A 74 11.64 3.65 -11.38
N VAL A 75 10.67 2.74 -11.31
CA VAL A 75 10.36 1.98 -10.10
C VAL A 75 10.99 0.59 -10.21
N VAL A 76 11.70 0.15 -9.17
CA VAL A 76 12.36 -1.16 -9.11
C VAL A 76 11.81 -1.92 -7.90
N PRO A 77 11.24 -3.12 -8.08
CA PRO A 77 10.86 -3.97 -6.95
C PRO A 77 12.08 -4.25 -6.09
N SER A 78 11.96 -4.02 -4.79
CA SER A 78 13.06 -4.12 -3.85
C SER A 78 12.64 -4.81 -2.56
N LYS A 79 13.57 -5.51 -1.93
CA LYS A 79 13.43 -6.09 -0.59
C LYS A 79 14.43 -5.46 0.37
N VAL A 80 14.11 -5.48 1.66
CA VAL A 80 15.01 -5.01 2.71
C VAL A 80 15.87 -6.19 3.17
N GLU A 81 17.18 -6.07 3.04
CA GLU A 81 18.15 -7.07 3.52
C GLU A 81 19.30 -6.43 4.29
N LYS A 82 20.01 -7.23 5.08
CA LYS A 82 21.19 -6.76 5.81
C LYS A 82 22.35 -6.60 4.84
N LEU A 83 23.14 -5.56 5.04
CA LEU A 83 24.30 -5.27 4.20
C LEU A 83 25.29 -6.45 4.14
N VAL A 84 25.47 -7.15 5.26
CA VAL A 84 26.40 -8.29 5.36
C VAL A 84 25.93 -9.56 4.66
N ASP A 85 24.63 -9.64 4.32
CA ASP A 85 24.05 -10.80 3.65
C ASP A 85 24.08 -10.65 2.11
N LEU A 86 24.55 -9.49 1.63
CA LEU A 86 24.59 -9.16 0.20
C LEU A 86 25.83 -9.73 -0.48
N ASP A 87 25.66 -10.17 -1.72
CA ASP A 87 26.78 -10.46 -2.60
C ASP A 87 27.44 -9.19 -3.18
N GLU A 88 28.55 -9.35 -3.89
CA GLU A 88 29.33 -8.23 -4.44
C GLU A 88 28.52 -7.37 -5.44
N GLU A 89 27.66 -7.99 -6.26
CA GLU A 89 26.84 -7.29 -7.24
C GLU A 89 25.77 -6.44 -6.54
N GLN A 90 25.11 -7.01 -5.54
CA GLN A 90 24.12 -6.34 -4.70
C GLN A 90 24.75 -5.22 -3.86
N LEU A 91 25.95 -5.44 -3.31
CA LEU A 91 26.71 -4.40 -2.61
C LEU A 91 27.00 -3.22 -3.55
N ALA A 92 27.48 -3.49 -4.76
CA ALA A 92 27.77 -2.47 -5.75
C ALA A 92 26.52 -1.67 -6.15
N GLU A 93 25.35 -2.33 -6.24
CA GLU A 93 24.04 -1.70 -6.50
C GLU A 93 23.68 -0.69 -5.40
N VAL A 94 23.84 -1.07 -4.13
CA VAL A 94 23.54 -0.18 -2.98
C VAL A 94 24.67 0.82 -2.68
N GLY A 95 25.71 0.85 -3.52
CA GLY A 95 26.84 1.77 -3.38
C GLY A 95 27.81 1.40 -2.25
N ALA A 96 27.83 0.14 -1.86
CA ALA A 96 28.76 -0.43 -0.91
C ALA A 96 29.78 -1.34 -1.60
N ILE A 97 30.93 -1.53 -0.96
CA ILE A 97 32.01 -2.42 -1.40
C ILE A 97 32.50 -3.17 -0.16
N MET A 98 32.79 -4.45 -0.32
CA MET A 98 33.44 -5.25 0.71
C MET A 98 34.92 -5.40 0.36
N GLU A 99 35.79 -5.05 1.29
CA GLU A 99 37.25 -5.14 1.14
C GLU A 99 37.86 -5.88 2.34
N ILE A 100 39.02 -6.49 2.12
CA ILE A 100 39.85 -7.03 3.19
C ILE A 100 40.89 -5.96 3.53
N ASP A 101 40.93 -5.53 4.79
CA ASP A 101 41.90 -4.53 5.25
C ASP A 101 43.31 -5.14 5.42
N SER A 102 44.32 -4.31 5.71
CA SER A 102 45.70 -4.76 5.93
C SER A 102 45.86 -5.81 7.04
N ASP A 103 44.91 -5.85 7.97
CA ASP A 103 44.87 -6.78 9.09
C ASP A 103 44.18 -8.12 8.74
N GLY A 104 43.66 -8.28 7.52
CA GLY A 104 42.91 -9.46 7.09
C GLY A 104 41.42 -9.45 7.46
N GLU A 105 40.94 -8.36 8.07
CA GLU A 105 39.55 -8.22 8.48
C GLU A 105 38.64 -7.71 7.35
N LEU A 106 37.40 -8.19 7.33
CA LEU A 106 36.38 -7.73 6.38
C LEU A 106 35.85 -6.35 6.77
N VAL A 107 35.96 -5.40 5.86
CA VAL A 107 35.50 -4.02 6.03
C VAL A 107 34.56 -3.65 4.89
N TYR A 108 33.40 -3.09 5.26
CA TYR A 108 32.44 -2.54 4.30
C TYR A 108 32.70 -1.05 4.14
N ARG A 109 32.74 -0.58 2.90
CA ARG A 109 32.95 0.83 2.55
C ARG A 109 31.84 1.31 1.63
N GLU A 110 31.51 2.58 1.73
CA GLU A 110 30.72 3.27 0.72
C GLU A 110 31.60 3.52 -0.52
N ARG A 111 30.97 3.79 -1.66
CA ARG A 111 31.68 4.05 -2.93
C ARG A 111 32.70 5.21 -2.85
N ASN A 112 32.55 6.11 -1.89
CA ASN A 112 33.50 7.20 -1.63
C ASN A 112 34.73 6.76 -0.81
N GLY A 113 34.85 5.48 -0.45
CA GLY A 113 35.91 4.91 0.39
C GLY A 113 35.67 5.02 1.90
N GLY A 114 34.57 5.67 2.32
CA GLY A 114 34.20 5.83 3.72
C GLY A 114 33.79 4.50 4.35
N ARG A 115 34.37 4.17 5.51
CA ARG A 115 34.03 2.94 6.23
C ARG A 115 32.61 2.98 6.76
N ILE A 116 31.86 1.90 6.54
CA ILE A 116 30.52 1.72 7.08
C ILE A 116 30.63 1.15 8.50
N PRO A 117 30.16 1.87 9.54
CA PRO A 117 30.12 1.33 10.89
C PRO A 117 28.98 0.33 11.06
N ASN A 118 29.20 -0.71 11.87
CA ASN A 118 28.23 -1.73 12.25
C ASN A 118 27.43 -2.30 11.07
N PRO A 119 28.09 -2.85 10.04
CA PRO A 119 27.44 -3.34 8.82
C PRO A 119 26.38 -4.41 9.11
N GLU A 120 26.54 -5.20 10.17
CA GLU A 120 25.60 -6.23 10.64
C GLU A 120 24.23 -5.69 11.07
N SER A 121 24.16 -4.40 11.42
CA SER A 121 22.93 -3.71 11.84
C SER A 121 22.30 -2.87 10.73
N ARG A 122 23.00 -2.70 9.60
CA ARG A 122 22.56 -1.84 8.50
C ARG A 122 21.68 -2.61 7.54
N ASN A 123 20.42 -2.18 7.44
CA ASN A 123 19.48 -2.67 6.43
C ASN A 123 19.50 -1.77 5.20
N VAL A 124 19.49 -2.37 4.01
CA VAL A 124 19.45 -1.68 2.72
C VAL A 124 18.38 -2.27 1.84
N MET A 125 17.89 -1.48 0.88
CA MET A 125 16.96 -1.96 -0.14
C MET A 125 17.78 -2.46 -1.33
N VAL A 126 17.56 -3.70 -1.71
CA VAL A 126 18.17 -4.33 -2.90
C VAL A 126 17.09 -4.69 -3.89
N SER A 127 17.41 -4.58 -5.18
CA SER A 127 16.52 -5.03 -6.23
C SER A 127 16.16 -6.51 -6.05
N CYS A 128 14.94 -6.87 -6.42
CA CYS A 128 14.49 -8.25 -6.43
C CYS A 128 13.65 -8.54 -7.68
N THR A 129 13.44 -9.82 -7.96
CA THR A 129 12.48 -10.22 -9.00
C THR A 129 11.09 -9.73 -8.63
N ASP A 130 10.38 -9.10 -9.58
CA ASP A 130 9.01 -8.65 -9.35
C ASP A 130 8.12 -9.86 -8.99
N PRO A 131 7.59 -9.93 -7.76
CA PRO A 131 6.71 -11.04 -7.38
C PRO A 131 5.33 -10.90 -8.01
N ILE A 132 5.00 -9.74 -8.58
CA ILE A 132 3.69 -9.45 -9.15
C ILE A 132 3.71 -9.90 -10.61
N PRO A 133 2.84 -10.85 -11.00
CA PRO A 133 2.82 -11.31 -12.37
C PRO A 133 2.43 -10.13 -13.29
N ALA A 134 3.32 -9.83 -14.26
CA ALA A 134 3.17 -8.73 -15.23
C ALA A 134 1.97 -8.92 -16.18
N SER A 135 1.44 -10.11 -16.19
CA SER A 135 0.31 -10.56 -17.01
C SER A 135 -0.24 -11.79 -16.32
N TYR A 136 -1.46 -12.20 -16.63
CA TYR A 136 -1.99 -13.52 -16.32
C TYR A 136 -1.17 -14.69 -16.95
N ALA A 137 0.16 -14.58 -17.08
CA ALA A 137 1.09 -15.56 -17.63
C ALA A 137 1.77 -16.45 -16.56
N ASN A 138 1.71 -16.10 -15.28
CA ASN A 138 2.14 -16.96 -14.17
C ASN A 138 1.16 -16.86 -12.99
N ALA A 139 -0.11 -17.20 -13.22
CA ALA A 139 -1.11 -17.34 -12.17
C ALA A 139 -0.87 -18.62 -11.35
N ASN A 140 0.29 -18.75 -10.70
CA ASN A 140 0.62 -19.86 -9.81
C ASN A 140 1.08 -19.34 -8.46
N GLN A 141 0.11 -19.02 -7.61
CA GLN A 141 -0.08 -19.54 -6.26
C GLN A 141 -1.20 -18.72 -5.59
N ASN A 142 -2.38 -19.34 -5.44
CA ASN A 142 -3.54 -18.86 -4.68
C ASN A 142 -4.41 -17.76 -5.31
N THR A 143 -5.12 -18.11 -6.39
CA THR A 143 -6.37 -17.44 -6.81
C THR A 143 -7.51 -18.41 -6.44
N PRO A 144 -8.43 -18.05 -5.53
CA PRO A 144 -9.27 -16.87 -5.66
C PRO A 144 -8.93 -15.76 -4.66
N PRO A 145 -9.35 -14.51 -4.93
CA PRO A 145 -9.33 -13.46 -3.93
C PRO A 145 -10.08 -13.95 -2.69
N ARG A 146 -9.48 -13.82 -1.50
CA ARG A 146 -10.29 -13.73 -0.27
C ARG A 146 -11.36 -12.69 -0.59
N GLY A 147 -12.62 -13.13 -0.59
CA GLY A 147 -13.73 -12.33 -1.07
C GLY A 147 -13.66 -10.90 -0.56
N PHE A 148 -14.09 -9.96 -1.41
CA PHE A 148 -14.18 -8.56 -1.05
C PHE A 148 -14.77 -8.41 0.36
N PRO A 149 -14.19 -7.58 1.25
CA PRO A 149 -14.90 -7.23 2.47
C PRO A 149 -16.25 -6.69 2.02
N ALA A 150 -17.31 -7.44 2.35
CA ALA A 150 -18.66 -6.99 2.10
C ALA A 150 -18.79 -5.60 2.72
N PRO A 151 -19.43 -4.63 2.05
CA PRO A 151 -19.84 -3.42 2.74
C PRO A 151 -20.58 -3.88 4.00
N TYR A 152 -20.13 -3.38 5.15
CA TYR A 152 -20.67 -3.65 6.48
C TYR A 152 -22.19 -3.89 6.38
N PRO A 153 -22.74 -4.96 6.98
CA PRO A 153 -24.14 -5.26 6.83
C PRO A 153 -24.91 -4.02 7.26
N ASN A 154 -25.56 -3.37 6.30
CA ASN A 154 -26.68 -2.48 6.57
C ASN A 154 -27.55 -3.27 7.53
N SER A 155 -27.68 -2.76 8.75
CA SER A 155 -28.71 -3.15 9.68
C SER A 155 -30.03 -3.05 8.93
N ALA A 156 -30.48 -4.18 8.40
CA ALA A 156 -31.78 -4.30 7.80
C ALA A 156 -32.80 -3.89 8.88
N PRO A 157 -33.79 -3.06 8.55
CA PRO A 157 -34.86 -2.78 9.50
C PRO A 157 -35.55 -4.11 9.83
N ILE A 158 -35.69 -4.36 11.13
CA ILE A 158 -36.47 -5.45 11.69
C ILE A 158 -37.85 -5.47 10.98
N PRO A 159 -38.36 -6.62 10.51
CA PRO A 159 -39.71 -6.67 9.98
C PRO A 159 -40.67 -6.30 11.12
N VAL A 160 -41.34 -5.15 10.98
CA VAL A 160 -42.45 -4.77 11.85
C VAL A 160 -43.55 -5.80 11.63
N GLN A 161 -43.82 -6.62 12.64
CA GLN A 161 -45.02 -7.45 12.68
C GLN A 161 -46.23 -6.53 12.55
N ALA A 162 -47.07 -6.77 11.54
CA ALA A 162 -48.33 -6.06 11.37
C ALA A 162 -49.23 -6.26 12.61
N PRO A 163 -49.93 -5.21 13.08
CA PRO A 163 -50.81 -5.35 14.23
C PRO A 163 -51.99 -6.27 13.89
N LEU A 164 -52.31 -7.16 14.84
CA LEU A 164 -53.47 -8.05 14.82
C LEU A 164 -54.74 -7.26 14.48
N GLN A 165 -55.39 -7.60 13.37
CA GLN A 165 -56.73 -7.09 13.10
C GLN A 165 -57.71 -7.69 14.12
N ALA A 166 -58.39 -6.81 14.86
CA ALA A 166 -59.54 -7.18 15.66
C ALA A 166 -60.69 -7.66 14.74
N PRO A 167 -61.44 -8.69 15.12
CA PRO A 167 -62.55 -9.18 14.31
C PRO A 167 -63.66 -8.12 14.23
N GLN A 168 -64.13 -7.87 13.00
CA GLN A 168 -65.37 -7.14 12.77
C GLN A 168 -66.55 -8.12 12.93
N TRP A 169 -67.39 -7.82 13.94
CA TRP A 169 -68.76 -8.27 14.20
C TRP A 169 -69.06 -9.78 14.18
#